data_AF-A0A814F0Q1-F1
#
_entry.id   AF-A0A814F0Q1-F1
#
_cell.length_a   1.000
_cell.length_b   1.000
_cell.length_c   1.000
_cell.angle_alpha   90.00
_cell.angle_beta   90.00
_cell.angle_gamma   90.00
#
_symmetry.space_group_name_H-M   'P 1'
#
loop_
_entity.id
_entity.type
_entity.pdbx_description
1 polymer ?
#
loop_
_entity_poly.entity_id
_entity_poly.type
_entity_poly.pdbx_seq_one_letter_code
_entity_poly.pdbx_strand_id
1 'polypeptide(L)'
;MAHSNQRTAYITNQPTTGNPFQQATSEWSADLFSCFDNVSECCYAYWCFCCFLGTLADRIGESKVSCCCVPNVLGIYRMKVRSVLRIEGDSCGDYMTTSCCPLCAALQMSNELNNRGIN
;
A
#
# COMPACT_ATOMS: atom_id res chain seq x y z
N MET A 1 61.87 -11.60 -34.76
CA MET A 1 60.66 -12.43 -34.60
C MET A 1 59.72 -11.68 -33.66
N ALA A 2 58.73 -10.97 -34.20
CA ALA A 2 57.82 -10.15 -33.43
C ALA A 2 56.59 -10.97 -33.02
N HIS A 3 56.38 -11.16 -31.72
CA HIS A 3 55.20 -11.83 -31.18
C HIS A 3 54.01 -10.86 -31.17
N SER A 4 53.00 -11.14 -32.00
CA SER A 4 51.72 -10.44 -32.00
C SER A 4 50.91 -10.87 -30.77
N ASN A 5 50.69 -9.96 -29.82
CA ASN A 5 49.78 -10.17 -28.70
C ASN A 5 48.34 -9.89 -29.15
N GLN A 6 47.57 -10.94 -29.45
CA GLN A 6 46.14 -10.81 -29.66
C GLN A 6 45.45 -10.60 -28.30
N ARG A 7 44.98 -9.38 -28.03
CA ARG A 7 44.09 -9.10 -26.90
C ARG A 7 42.69 -9.57 -27.27
N THR A 8 42.26 -10.70 -26.72
CA THR A 8 40.86 -11.11 -26.71
C THR A 8 40.06 -10.09 -25.90
N ALA A 9 39.28 -9.25 -26.58
CA ALA A 9 38.28 -8.42 -25.92
C ALA A 9 37.13 -9.34 -25.48
N TYR A 10 37.08 -9.68 -24.19
CA TYR A 10 35.87 -10.27 -23.63
C TYR A 10 34.81 -9.16 -23.54
N ILE A 11 33.71 -9.34 -24.26
CA ILE A 11 32.54 -8.45 -24.11
C ILE A 11 31.87 -8.89 -22.81
N THR A 12 32.15 -8.17 -21.71
CA THR A 12 31.40 -8.34 -20.46
C THR A 12 30.04 -7.66 -20.60
N ASN A 13 29.00 -8.43 -20.94
CA ASN A 13 27.63 -7.99 -20.71
C ASN A 13 27.35 -8.17 -19.21
N GLN A 14 27.76 -7.19 -18.41
CA GLN A 14 27.39 -7.15 -17.00
C GLN A 14 25.91 -6.74 -16.93
N PRO A 15 25.00 -7.54 -16.34
CA PRO A 15 23.64 -7.09 -16.11
C PRO A 15 23.72 -5.82 -15.25
N THR A 16 23.07 -4.75 -15.70
CA THR A 16 22.96 -3.49 -14.96
C THR A 16 22.43 -3.83 -13.57
N THR A 17 23.30 -3.80 -12.58
CA THR A 17 22.95 -3.92 -11.17
C THR A 17 22.12 -2.71 -10.81
N GLY A 18 20.80 -2.81 -10.97
CA GLY A 18 19.88 -2.09 -10.10
C GLY A 18 20.25 -2.42 -8.66
N ASN A 19 20.28 -1.41 -7.81
CA ASN A 19 20.61 -1.57 -6.41
C ASN A 19 19.69 -2.66 -5.80
N PRO A 20 20.21 -3.76 -5.21
CA PRO A 20 19.39 -4.80 -4.58
C PRO A 20 18.53 -4.25 -3.43
N PHE A 21 18.80 -3.02 -2.97
CA PHE A 21 18.03 -2.28 -1.99
C PHE A 21 16.92 -1.39 -2.58
N GLN A 22 16.82 -1.22 -3.91
CA GLN A 22 15.74 -0.49 -4.55
C GLN A 22 14.67 -1.48 -5.05
N GLN A 23 13.87 -2.00 -4.12
CA GLN A 23 12.58 -2.58 -4.50
C GLN A 23 11.67 -1.44 -4.98
N ALA A 24 11.04 -1.62 -6.15
CA ALA A 24 10.08 -0.65 -6.66
C ALA A 24 8.93 -0.50 -5.65
N THR A 25 8.83 0.68 -5.04
CA THR A 25 7.68 1.13 -4.27
C THR A 25 6.62 1.69 -5.21
N SER A 26 5.37 1.70 -4.76
CA SER A 26 4.25 2.37 -5.43
C SER A 26 3.72 3.49 -4.55
N GLU A 27 2.92 4.38 -5.14
CA GLU A 27 2.13 5.35 -4.41
C GLU A 27 0.67 4.87 -4.30
N TRP A 28 -0.14 5.58 -3.52
CA TRP A 28 -1.59 5.38 -3.55
C TRP A 28 -2.13 5.71 -4.93
N SER A 29 -3.12 4.94 -5.40
CA SER A 29 -3.73 5.17 -6.71
C SER A 29 -4.63 6.42 -6.73
N ALA A 30 -5.01 6.92 -5.57
CA ALA A 30 -5.86 8.08 -5.39
C ALA A 30 -5.48 8.87 -4.13
N ASP A 31 -5.78 10.17 -4.13
CA ASP A 31 -5.56 11.05 -2.99
C ASP A 31 -6.45 10.68 -1.81
N LEU A 32 -6.06 11.14 -0.61
CA LEU A 32 -6.78 10.82 0.63
C LEU A 32 -8.26 11.25 0.56
N PHE A 33 -8.55 12.40 -0.03
CA PHE A 33 -9.90 12.97 -0.11
C PHE A 33 -10.69 12.58 -1.36
N SER A 34 -10.18 11.66 -2.18
CA SER A 34 -10.90 11.06 -3.31
C SER A 34 -11.99 10.06 -2.88
N CYS A 35 -12.43 10.12 -1.62
CA CYS A 35 -13.45 9.23 -1.05
C CYS A 35 -14.86 9.43 -1.66
N PHE A 36 -15.11 10.55 -2.31
CA PHE A 36 -16.39 10.86 -2.96
C PHE A 36 -16.57 10.18 -4.31
N ASP A 37 -15.51 9.57 -4.87
CA ASP A 37 -15.58 8.88 -6.16
C ASP A 37 -16.40 7.58 -6.06
N ASN A 38 -16.48 6.97 -4.87
CA ASN A 38 -17.30 5.80 -4.57
C ASN A 38 -18.35 6.10 -3.50
N VAL A 39 -19.43 6.78 -3.92
CA VAL A 39 -20.51 7.24 -3.03
C VAL A 39 -21.14 6.08 -2.25
N SER A 40 -21.31 4.91 -2.86
CA SER A 40 -21.89 3.73 -2.19
C SER A 40 -21.03 3.25 -1.01
N GLU A 41 -19.72 3.18 -1.18
CA GLU A 41 -18.79 2.83 -0.10
C GLU A 41 -18.70 3.93 0.95
N CYS A 42 -18.69 5.19 0.53
CA CYS A 42 -18.72 6.34 1.43
C CYS A 42 -19.96 6.31 2.33
N CYS A 43 -21.12 6.05 1.74
CA CYS A 43 -22.38 5.82 2.43
C CYS A 43 -22.29 4.63 3.41
N TYR A 44 -21.76 3.49 2.98
CA TYR A 44 -21.60 2.32 3.85
C TYR A 44 -20.68 2.61 5.05
N ALA A 45 -19.53 3.25 4.81
CA ALA A 45 -18.60 3.67 5.85
C ALA A 45 -19.22 4.70 6.80
N TYR A 46 -20.03 5.62 6.30
CA TYR A 46 -20.69 6.64 7.11
C TYR A 46 -21.79 6.05 8.01
N TRP A 47 -22.65 5.18 7.46
CA TRP A 47 -23.78 4.61 8.20
C TRP A 47 -23.38 3.51 9.18
N CYS A 48 -22.37 2.69 8.85
CA CYS A 48 -21.81 1.73 9.79
C CYS A 48 -20.29 1.61 9.63
N PHE A 49 -19.56 2.56 10.21
CA PHE A 49 -18.10 2.57 10.11
C PHE A 49 -17.46 1.28 10.63
N CYS A 50 -17.99 0.69 11.71
CA CYS A 50 -17.41 -0.55 12.22
C CYS A 50 -17.67 -1.76 11.33
N CYS A 51 -18.86 -1.83 10.69
CA CYS A 51 -19.15 -2.86 9.69
C CYS A 51 -18.17 -2.72 8.52
N PHE A 52 -17.95 -1.49 8.05
CA PHE A 52 -17.01 -1.17 6.99
C PHE A 52 -15.59 -1.59 7.35
N LEU A 53 -15.12 -1.27 8.56
CA LEU A 53 -13.81 -1.72 9.04
C LEU A 53 -13.73 -3.25 9.13
N GLY A 54 -14.81 -3.92 9.52
CA GLY A 54 -14.89 -5.39 9.50
C GLY A 54 -14.77 -5.96 8.09
N THR A 55 -15.39 -5.33 7.09
CA THR A 55 -15.21 -5.68 5.67
C THR A 55 -13.77 -5.45 5.24
N LEU A 56 -13.18 -4.30 5.57
CA LEU A 56 -11.80 -3.99 5.24
C LEU A 56 -10.83 -4.98 5.90
N ALA A 57 -11.08 -5.36 7.15
CA ALA A 57 -10.30 -6.35 7.89
C ALA A 57 -10.27 -7.69 7.16
N ASP A 58 -11.44 -8.18 6.72
CA ASP A 58 -11.57 -9.42 5.96
C ASP A 58 -10.66 -9.42 4.72
N ARG A 59 -10.71 -8.31 3.97
CA ARG A 59 -9.98 -8.11 2.71
C ARG A 59 -8.48 -8.09 2.88
N ILE A 60 -8.00 -7.62 4.03
CA ILE A 60 -6.57 -7.60 4.36
C ILE A 60 -6.15 -8.80 5.23
N GLY A 61 -7.03 -9.79 5.42
CA GLY A 61 -6.76 -10.99 6.22
C GLY A 61 -6.56 -10.71 7.71
N GLU A 62 -7.35 -9.79 8.28
CA GLU A 62 -7.43 -9.47 9.71
C GLU A 62 -8.79 -9.89 10.29
N SER A 63 -8.87 -10.00 11.61
CA SER A 63 -10.13 -10.36 12.28
C SER A 63 -11.12 -9.19 12.30
N LYS A 64 -12.37 -9.43 11.90
CA LYS A 64 -13.45 -8.42 11.87
C LYS A 64 -13.71 -7.76 13.24
N VAL A 65 -13.45 -8.47 14.33
CA VAL A 65 -13.65 -7.94 15.70
C VAL A 65 -12.61 -6.89 16.10
N SER A 66 -11.48 -6.81 15.38
CA SER A 66 -10.42 -5.86 15.71
C SER A 66 -10.87 -4.40 15.60
N CYS A 67 -11.94 -4.11 14.82
CA CYS A 67 -12.61 -2.80 14.82
C CYS A 67 -13.00 -2.32 16.23
N CYS A 68 -13.52 -3.20 17.09
CA CYS A 68 -14.10 -2.83 18.38
C CYS A 68 -13.10 -2.90 19.54
N CYS A 69 -12.03 -3.69 19.38
CA CYS A 69 -11.19 -4.10 20.50
C CYS A 69 -9.76 -3.54 20.43
N VAL A 70 -9.34 -3.02 19.27
CA VAL A 70 -7.97 -2.56 19.06
C VAL A 70 -7.97 -1.03 18.91
N PRO A 71 -7.32 -0.30 19.84
CA PRO A 71 -7.17 1.14 19.68
C PRO A 71 -6.33 1.44 18.44
N ASN A 72 -6.72 2.48 17.70
CA ASN A 72 -6.05 2.87 16.45
C ASN A 72 -5.92 1.73 15.41
N VAL A 73 -6.90 0.83 15.35
CA VAL A 73 -6.94 -0.26 14.37
C VAL A 73 -6.80 0.23 12.93
N LEU A 74 -7.32 1.41 12.62
CA LEU A 74 -7.24 1.98 11.28
C LEU A 74 -5.80 2.30 10.86
N GLY A 75 -4.98 2.83 11.79
CA GLY A 75 -3.55 3.05 11.54
C GLY A 75 -2.82 1.74 11.26
N ILE A 76 -3.15 0.68 12.01
CA ILE A 76 -2.59 -0.67 11.82
C ILE A 76 -2.98 -1.23 10.44
N TYR A 77 -4.25 -1.10 10.06
CA TYR A 77 -4.71 -1.52 8.74
C TYR A 77 -4.00 -0.76 7.63
N ARG A 78 -3.83 0.55 7.78
CA ARG A 78 -3.12 1.38 6.80
C ARG A 78 -1.67 0.95 6.64
N MET A 79 -0.96 0.73 7.73
CA MET A 79 0.39 0.18 7.71
C MET A 79 0.43 -1.20 7.04
N LYS A 80 -0.53 -2.08 7.33
CA LYS A 80 -0.63 -3.42 6.72
C LYS A 80 -0.85 -3.32 5.21
N VAL A 81 -1.84 -2.55 4.77
CA VAL A 81 -2.14 -2.30 3.35
C VAL A 81 -0.89 -1.79 2.64
N ARG A 82 -0.21 -0.78 3.21
CA ARG A 82 1.01 -0.22 2.62
C ARG A 82 2.15 -1.24 2.55
N SER A 83 2.32 -2.07 3.58
CA SER A 83 3.33 -3.13 3.59
C SER A 83 3.08 -4.18 2.52
N VAL A 84 1.84 -4.70 2.40
CA VAL A 84 1.52 -5.77 1.44
C VAL A 84 1.49 -5.25 0.00
N LEU A 85 1.08 -4.00 -0.21
CA LEU A 85 1.01 -3.38 -1.53
C LEU A 85 2.30 -2.63 -1.95
N ARG A 86 3.30 -2.60 -1.05
CA ARG A 86 4.56 -1.87 -1.21
C ARG A 86 4.33 -0.38 -1.54
N ILE A 87 3.52 0.29 -0.73
CA ILE A 87 3.26 1.73 -0.86
C ILE A 87 4.24 2.52 0.02
N GLU A 88 4.85 3.58 -0.51
CA GLU A 88 5.87 4.39 0.19
C GLU A 88 5.29 5.33 1.27
N GLY A 89 6.01 5.53 2.38
CA GLY A 89 5.61 6.31 3.57
C GLY A 89 5.91 5.63 4.91
N ASP A 90 5.46 6.23 6.01
CA ASP A 90 5.86 5.87 7.38
C ASP A 90 4.69 5.77 8.37
N SER A 91 4.96 5.19 9.54
CA SER A 91 3.95 4.95 10.59
C SER A 91 3.41 6.23 11.23
N CYS A 92 4.20 7.31 11.30
CA CYS A 92 3.74 8.60 11.82
C CYS A 92 2.76 9.24 10.83
N GLY A 93 3.09 9.23 9.54
CA GLY A 93 2.21 9.65 8.46
C GLY A 93 0.89 8.87 8.46
N ASP A 94 0.95 7.55 8.67
CA ASP A 94 -0.24 6.72 8.79
C ASP A 94 -1.10 7.11 9.99
N TYR A 95 -0.50 7.26 11.18
CA TYR A 95 -1.20 7.68 12.39
C TYR A 95 -1.87 9.05 12.23
N MET A 96 -1.15 10.03 11.68
CA MET A 96 -1.67 11.38 11.46
C MET A 96 -2.81 11.39 10.44
N THR A 97 -2.68 10.60 9.38
CA THR A 97 -3.72 10.45 8.36
C THR A 97 -4.99 9.85 8.94
N THR A 98 -4.87 8.75 9.70
CA THR A 98 -6.02 8.07 10.29
C THR A 98 -6.66 8.85 11.44
N SER A 99 -5.89 9.69 12.13
CA SER A 99 -6.41 10.58 13.18
C SER A 99 -7.10 11.83 12.61
N CYS A 100 -6.55 12.41 11.55
CA CYS A 100 -7.10 13.60 10.91
C CYS A 100 -8.42 13.30 10.19
N CYS A 101 -8.46 12.23 9.40
CA CYS A 101 -9.67 11.85 8.67
C CYS A 101 -9.81 10.32 8.53
N PRO A 102 -10.38 9.65 9.55
CA PRO A 102 -10.47 8.18 9.55
C PRO A 102 -11.32 7.64 8.41
N LEU A 103 -12.42 8.31 8.07
CA LEU A 103 -13.32 7.85 7.00
C LEU A 103 -12.65 7.92 5.63
N CYS A 104 -11.97 9.02 5.31
CA CYS A 104 -11.20 9.18 4.07
C CYS A 104 -10.06 8.16 3.98
N ALA A 105 -9.31 7.97 5.07
CA ALA A 105 -8.23 6.97 5.11
C ALA A 105 -8.74 5.55 4.88
N ALA A 106 -9.90 5.20 5.45
CA ALA A 106 -10.52 3.90 5.28
C ALA A 106 -11.02 3.67 3.84
N LEU A 107 -11.64 4.69 3.23
CA LEU A 107 -12.10 4.64 1.85
C LEU A 107 -10.94 4.63 0.85
N GLN A 108 -9.86 5.38 1.11
CA GLN A 108 -8.64 5.32 0.30
C GLN A 108 -8.09 3.88 0.26
N MET A 109 -8.04 3.19 1.41
CA MET A 109 -7.62 1.79 1.46
C MET A 109 -8.57 0.87 0.70
N SER A 110 -9.89 1.02 0.89
CA SER A 110 -10.89 0.21 0.19
C SER A 110 -10.81 0.37 -1.33
N ASN A 111 -10.70 1.61 -1.79
CA ASN A 111 -10.50 1.95 -3.20
C ASN A 111 -9.19 1.38 -3.74
N GLU A 112 -8.10 1.45 -2.99
CA GLU A 112 -6.82 0.88 -3.38
C GLU A 112 -6.91 -0.64 -3.56
N LEU A 113 -7.57 -1.32 -2.63
CA LEU A 113 -7.81 -2.76 -2.73
C LEU A 113 -8.71 -3.11 -3.93
N ASN A 114 -9.75 -2.31 -4.22
CA ASN A 114 -10.59 -2.47 -5.41
C ASN A 114 -9.77 -2.32 -6.69
N ASN A 115 -8.94 -1.27 -6.78
CA ASN A 115 -8.08 -1.00 -7.93
C ASN A 115 -7.06 -2.12 -8.18
N ARG A 116 -6.68 -2.84 -7.13
CA ARG A 116 -5.78 -4.00 -7.21
C ARG A 116 -6.49 -5.35 -7.32
N GLY A 117 -7.83 -5.36 -7.39
CA GLY A 117 -8.64 -6.58 -7.55
C GLY A 117 -8.72 -7.46 -6.29
N ILE A 118 -8.54 -6.88 -5.10
CA ILE A 118 -8.63 -7.57 -3.80
C ILE A 118 -10.02 -7.30 -3.21
N ASN A 119 -10.89 -8.31 -3.28
CA ASN A 119 -12.30 -8.26 -2.84
C ASN A 119 -12.52 -8.90 -1.47
#